data_AF-A0A969CPJ6-F1
#
_entry.id   AF-A0A969CPJ6-F1
#
_cell.length_a   1.000
_cell.length_b   1.000
_cell.length_c   1.000
_cell.angle_alpha   90.00
_cell.angle_beta   90.00
_cell.angle_gamma   90.00
#
_symmetry.space_group_name_H-M   'P 1'
#
loop_
_entity.id
_entity.type
_entity.pdbx_description
1 polymer ?
#
loop_
_entity_poly.entity_id
_entity_poly.type
_entity_poly.pdbx_seq_one_letter_code
_entity_poly.pdbx_strand_id
1 'polypeptide(L)'
;MTHSQEKAERVTARVSGSIRETLKRAADLSGATLNQFMVQAALKEAHKILEDERLITLSERDANKIFELIENPPPPTARLAAAVKNHRTVLSENH
;
A
#
# COMPACT_ATOMS: atom_id res chain seq x y z
N MET A 1 29.03 -2.70 9.91
CA MET A 1 27.85 -1.82 9.78
C MET A 1 28.07 -0.93 8.56
N THR A 2 27.81 -1.47 7.37
CA THR A 2 28.06 -0.76 6.10
C THR A 2 26.94 0.26 5.90
N HIS A 3 27.24 1.56 6.05
CA HIS A 3 26.32 2.61 5.61
C HIS A 3 26.35 2.62 4.08
N SER A 4 25.37 1.96 3.47
CA SER A 4 25.05 2.17 2.06
C SER A 4 24.72 3.65 1.90
N GLN A 5 25.62 4.45 1.31
CA GLN A 5 25.25 5.78 0.85
C GLN A 5 24.18 5.58 -0.22
N GLU A 6 22.91 5.76 0.14
CA GLU A 6 21.82 5.79 -0.83
C GLU A 6 22.13 6.88 -1.85
N LYS A 7 22.27 6.48 -3.10
CA LYS A 7 22.54 7.39 -4.21
C LYS A 7 21.30 8.26 -4.38
N ALA A 8 21.46 9.57 -4.22
CA ALA A 8 20.35 10.50 -4.41
C ALA A 8 19.81 10.40 -5.85
N GLU A 9 18.53 10.07 -5.98
CA GLU A 9 17.82 10.03 -7.27
C GLU A 9 17.04 11.32 -7.49
N ARG A 10 16.97 11.79 -8.74
CA ARG A 10 16.34 13.05 -9.08
C ARG A 10 14.96 12.83 -9.68
N VAL A 11 13.93 13.34 -9.00
CA VAL A 11 12.57 13.43 -9.52
C VAL A 11 12.40 14.76 -10.26
N THR A 12 11.97 14.71 -11.53
CA THR A 12 11.75 15.92 -12.34
C THR A 12 10.34 15.95 -12.91
N ALA A 13 9.63 17.06 -12.71
CA ALA A 13 8.32 17.31 -13.29
C ALA A 13 8.28 18.72 -13.90
N ARG A 14 7.56 18.87 -15.03
CA ARG A 14 7.26 20.17 -15.62
C ARG A 14 5.88 20.60 -15.15
N VAL A 15 5.75 21.85 -14.72
CA VAL A 15 4.50 22.45 -14.25
C VAL A 15 4.31 23.83 -14.88
N SER A 16 3.06 24.26 -15.02
CA SER A 16 2.75 25.62 -15.45
C SER A 16 3.14 26.64 -14.38
N GLY A 17 3.22 27.92 -14.76
CA GLY A 17 3.43 29.02 -13.81
C GLY A 17 2.37 29.07 -12.72
N SER A 18 1.09 28.89 -13.07
CA SER A 18 -0.04 28.89 -12.12
C SER A 18 0.05 27.77 -11.08
N ILE A 19 0.47 26.56 -11.49
CA ILE A 19 0.69 25.45 -10.56
C ILE A 19 1.87 25.77 -9.64
N ARG A 20 2.97 26.29 -10.20
CA ARG A 20 4.15 26.67 -9.42
C ARG A 20 3.81 27.73 -8.35
N GLU A 21 3.02 28.74 -8.68
CA GLU A 21 2.58 29.77 -7.73
C GLU A 21 1.75 29.18 -6.59
N THR A 22 0.82 28.28 -6.92
CA THR A 22 -0.01 27.59 -5.93
C THR A 22 0.85 26.77 -4.97
N LEU A 23 1.76 25.95 -5.50
CA LEU A 23 2.69 25.13 -4.71
C LEU A 23 3.62 25.99 -3.86
N LYS A 24 4.11 27.12 -4.40
CA LYS A 24 4.96 28.05 -3.66
C LYS A 24 4.21 28.67 -2.48
N ARG A 25 2.97 29.12 -2.69
CA ARG A 25 2.16 29.69 -1.61
C ARG A 25 1.90 28.67 -0.50
N ALA A 26 1.62 27.41 -0.86
CA ALA A 26 1.45 26.33 0.11
C ALA A 26 2.76 26.02 0.87
N ALA A 27 3.90 25.99 0.16
CA ALA A 27 5.20 25.80 0.77
C ALA A 27 5.54 26.92 1.78
N ASP A 28 5.33 28.17 1.37
CA ASP A 28 5.57 29.36 2.21
C ASP A 28 4.69 29.30 3.49
N LEU A 29 3.42 28.87 3.39
CA LEU A 29 2.53 28.67 4.54
C LEU A 29 2.94 27.51 5.46
N SER A 30 3.54 26.46 4.90
CA SER A 30 4.06 25.34 5.67
C SER A 30 5.45 25.59 6.30
N GLY A 31 6.06 26.74 6.04
CA GLY A 31 7.43 27.05 6.49
C GLY A 31 8.51 26.19 5.81
N ALA A 32 8.24 25.72 4.59
CA ALA A 32 9.13 24.83 3.84
C ALA A 32 9.55 25.47 2.51
N THR A 33 10.70 25.05 1.98
CA THR A 33 11.04 25.38 0.58
C THR A 33 10.11 24.66 -0.38
N LEU A 34 9.96 25.17 -1.61
CA LEU A 34 9.12 24.55 -2.64
C LEU A 34 9.49 23.08 -2.89
N ASN A 35 10.77 22.75 -2.94
CA ASN A 35 11.22 21.36 -3.14
C ASN A 35 10.86 20.46 -1.96
N GLN A 36 11.08 20.92 -0.73
CA GLN A 36 10.70 20.16 0.47
C GLN A 36 9.20 19.90 0.50
N PHE A 37 8.39 20.94 0.23
CA PHE A 37 6.94 20.82 0.18
C PHE A 37 6.49 19.80 -0.88
N MET A 38 7.05 19.85 -2.09
CA MET A 38 6.70 18.90 -3.16
C MET A 38 7.04 17.45 -2.78
N VAL A 39 8.21 17.21 -2.19
CA VAL A 39 8.61 15.88 -1.73
C VAL A 39 7.70 15.38 -0.61
N GLN A 40 7.40 16.23 0.38
CA GLN A 40 6.51 15.87 1.48
C GLN A 40 5.09 15.59 1.01
N ALA A 41 4.55 16.41 0.11
CA ALA A 41 3.22 16.22 -0.46
C ALA A 41 3.15 14.91 -1.27
N ALA A 42 4.15 14.64 -2.10
CA ALA A 42 4.23 13.41 -2.89
C ALA A 42 4.34 12.16 -1.99
N LEU A 43 5.17 12.20 -0.95
CA LEU A 43 5.30 11.10 0.01
C LEU A 43 3.99 10.85 0.78
N LYS A 44 3.31 11.92 1.21
CA LYS A 44 2.03 11.82 1.90
C LYS A 44 0.98 11.11 1.03
N GLU A 45 0.87 11.49 -0.23
CA GLU A 45 -0.09 10.87 -1.15
C GLU A 45 0.32 9.43 -1.49
N ALA A 46 1.61 9.17 -1.67
CA ALA A 46 2.11 7.82 -1.92
C ALA A 46 1.81 6.88 -0.74
N HIS A 47 2.04 7.31 0.50
CA HIS A 47 1.70 6.53 1.69
C HIS A 47 0.21 6.24 1.77
N LYS A 48 -0.63 7.25 1.54
CA LYS A 48 -2.08 7.07 1.52
C LYS A 48 -2.52 6.01 0.51
N ILE A 49 -2.02 6.07 -0.72
CA ILE A 49 -2.35 5.09 -1.76
C ILE A 49 -1.90 3.67 -1.37
N LEU A 50 -0.69 3.53 -0.82
CA LEU A 50 -0.14 2.23 -0.39
C LEU A 50 -0.88 1.66 0.84
N GLU A 51 -1.32 2.52 1.75
CA GLU A 51 -2.14 2.14 2.90
C GLU A 51 -3.55 1.73 2.46
N ASP A 52 -4.18 2.50 1.57
CA ASP A 52 -5.51 2.22 1.02
C ASP A 52 -5.53 0.86 0.28
N GLU A 53 -4.45 0.46 -0.39
CA GLU A 53 -4.33 -0.88 -1.01
C GLU A 53 -4.30 -2.02 0.04
N ARG A 54 -3.71 -1.75 1.21
CA ARG A 54 -3.53 -2.77 2.27
C ARG A 54 -4.72 -2.84 3.22
N LEU A 55 -5.59 -1.84 3.23
CA LEU A 55 -6.70 -1.75 4.17
C LEU A 55 -7.96 -2.40 3.61
N ILE A 56 -8.39 -3.53 4.18
CA ILE A 56 -9.72 -4.07 3.92
C ILE A 56 -10.71 -3.30 4.79
N THR A 57 -11.44 -2.36 4.19
CA THR A 57 -12.53 -1.66 4.87
C THR A 57 -13.76 -2.56 4.90
N LEU A 58 -14.17 -2.97 6.09
CA LEU A 58 -15.33 -3.85 6.31
C LEU A 58 -16.50 -3.06 6.87
N SER A 59 -17.72 -3.38 6.44
CA SER A 59 -18.90 -2.96 7.19
C SER A 59 -18.93 -3.66 8.55
N GLU A 60 -19.65 -3.11 9.53
CA GLU A 60 -19.80 -3.74 10.84
C GLU A 60 -20.31 -5.19 10.73
N ARG A 61 -21.25 -5.43 9.81
CA ARG A 61 -21.77 -6.77 9.51
C ARG A 61 -20.68 -7.71 8.99
N ASP A 62 -19.84 -7.23 8.06
CA ASP A 62 -18.79 -8.06 7.47
C ASP A 62 -17.65 -8.33 8.46
N ALA A 63 -17.31 -7.33 9.29
CA ALA A 63 -16.36 -7.47 10.38
C ALA A 63 -16.82 -8.54 11.38
N ASN A 64 -18.06 -8.47 11.87
CA ASN A 64 -18.62 -9.47 12.78
C ASN A 64 -18.60 -10.88 12.18
N LYS A 65 -18.94 -11.00 10.90
CA LYS A 65 -18.88 -12.29 10.20
C LYS A 65 -17.46 -12.82 10.07
N ILE A 66 -16.48 -11.96 9.82
CA ILE A 66 -15.07 -12.36 9.76
C ILE A 66 -14.57 -12.80 11.14
N PHE A 67 -14.90 -12.06 12.20
CA PHE A 67 -14.57 -12.46 13.57
C PHE A 67 -15.16 -13.81 13.93
N GLU A 68 -16.44 -14.03 13.61
CA GLU A 68 -17.11 -15.33 13.84
C GLU A 68 -16.39 -16.47 13.11
N LEU A 69 -15.93 -16.25 11.88
CA LEU A 69 -15.18 -17.24 11.09
C LEU A 69 -13.76 -17.51 11.62
N ILE A 70 -13.13 -16.54 12.28
CA ILE A 70 -11.82 -16.70 12.91
C ILE A 70 -11.96 -17.49 14.22
N GLU A 71 -12.97 -17.15 15.03
CA GLU A 71 -13.24 -17.82 16.31
C GLU A 71 -13.78 -19.24 16.12
N ASN A 72 -14.64 -19.43 15.10
CA ASN A 72 -15.30 -20.69 14.81
C ASN A 72 -15.05 -21.09 13.34
N PRO A 73 -13.82 -21.52 13.01
CA PRO A 73 -13.48 -21.87 11.64
C PRO A 73 -14.30 -23.08 11.17
N PRO A 74 -15.09 -22.95 10.08
CA PRO A 74 -15.89 -24.06 9.58
C PRO A 74 -14.97 -25.13 8.94
N PRO A 75 -15.43 -26.39 8.88
CA PRO A 75 -14.67 -27.43 8.20
C PRO A 75 -14.48 -27.10 6.71
N PRO A 76 -13.35 -27.49 6.09
CA PRO A 76 -13.11 -27.26 4.67
C PRO A 76 -14.22 -27.86 3.81
N THR A 77 -14.65 -27.10 2.80
CA THR A 77 -15.61 -27.63 1.82
C THR A 77 -14.98 -28.78 1.02
N ALA A 78 -15.80 -29.71 0.52
CA ALA A 78 -15.32 -30.83 -0.31
C ALA A 78 -14.49 -30.36 -1.52
N ARG A 79 -14.86 -29.22 -2.11
CA ARG A 79 -14.12 -28.60 -3.22
C ARG A 79 -12.76 -28.05 -2.78
N LEU A 80 -12.69 -27.41 -1.61
CA LEU A 80 -11.42 -26.93 -1.05
C LEU A 80 -10.49 -28.10 -0.68
N ALA A 81 -11.03 -29.17 -0.09
CA ALA A 81 -10.26 -30.37 0.23
C ALA A 81 -9.69 -31.05 -1.04
N ALA A 82 -10.50 -31.16 -2.11
CA ALA A 82 -10.06 -31.68 -3.39
C ALA A 82 -8.97 -30.80 -4.04
N ALA A 83 -9.11 -29.47 -3.97
CA ALA A 83 -8.11 -28.53 -4.50
C ALA A 83 -6.77 -28.64 -3.75
N VAL A 84 -6.79 -28.76 -2.42
CA VAL A 84 -5.58 -28.98 -1.61
C VAL A 84 -4.91 -30.31 -1.97
N LYS A 85 -5.69 -31.38 -2.16
CA LYS A 85 -5.17 -32.69 -2.59
C LYS A 85 -4.46 -32.59 -3.95
N ASN A 86 -5.10 -31.93 -4.92
CA ASN A 86 -4.52 -31.72 -6.25
C ASN A 86 -3.27 -30.83 -6.23
N HIS A 87 -3.25 -29.80 -5.38
CA HIS A 87 -2.07 -28.94 -5.24
C HIS A 87 -0.87 -29.72 -4.67
N ARG A 88 -1.11 -30.61 -3.70
CA ARG A 88 -0.08 -31.48 -3.11
C ARG A 88 0.50 -32.49 -4.11
N THR A 89 -0.34 -33.07 -4.98
CA THR A 89 0.15 -34.00 -6.01
C THR A 89 1.05 -33.31 -7.02
N VAL A 90 0.69 -32.09 -7.45
CA VAL A 90 1.52 -31.28 -8.36
C VAL A 90 2.86 -30.89 -7.72
N LEU A 91 2.88 -30.60 -6.41
CA LEU A 91 4.12 -30.29 -5.70
C LEU A 91 5.01 -31.52 -5.48
N SER A 92 4.43 -32.72 -5.35
CA SER A 92 5.21 -33.97 -5.21
C SER A 92 5.72 -34.55 -6.53
N GLU A 93 5.13 -34.20 -7.66
CA GLU A 93 5.56 -34.66 -9.00
C GLU A 93 6.72 -33.84 -9.58
N ASN A 94 6.99 -32.64 -9.04
CA ASN A 94 8.09 -31.76 -9.45
C ASN A 94 9.38 -31.93 -8.61
N HIS A 95 9.50 -33.03 -7.84
CA HIS A 95 10.69 -33.41 -7.08
C HIS A 95 11.25 -34.74 -7.53
#